data_AF-A0A523XZ85-F1
#
_entry.id   AF-A0A523XZ85-F1
#
_cell.length_a   1.000
_cell.length_b   1.000
_cell.length_c   1.000
_cell.angle_alpha   90.00
_cell.angle_beta   90.00
_cell.angle_gamma   90.00
#
_symmetry.space_group_name_H-M   'P 1'
#
loop_
_entity.id
_entity.type
_entity.pdbx_description
1 polymer ?
#
loop_
_entity_poly.entity_id
_entity_poly.type
_entity_poly.pdbx_seq_one_letter_code
_entity_poly.pdbx_strand_id
1 'polypeptide(L)' 'MPEETIHNHATDVSPENRMRTLLEVISSYIEQYHGGWVRLIDFDGEVLKVEMGGACKGCHLSEVTLRGWVEGTVRQFFP' A
#
# COMPACT_ATOMS: atom_id res chain seq x y z
N MET A 1 -6.12 -35.46 -13.98
CA MET A 1 -7.12 -34.38 -14.14
C MET A 1 -7.03 -33.53 -12.88
N PRO A 2 -6.38 -32.35 -12.89
CA PRO A 2 -6.49 -31.42 -11.77
C PRO A 2 -7.66 -30.46 -12.02
N GLU A 3 -8.50 -30.31 -11.00
CA GLU A 3 -9.60 -29.36 -10.91
C GLU A 3 -9.09 -27.92 -11.06
N GLU A 4 -9.63 -27.19 -12.04
CA GLU A 4 -9.49 -25.74 -12.11
C GLU A 4 -10.29 -25.12 -10.96
N THR A 5 -9.57 -24.63 -9.95
CA THR A 5 -10.16 -23.77 -8.92
C THR A 5 -10.46 -22.42 -9.57
N ILE A 6 -11.74 -22.12 -9.76
CA ILE A 6 -12.21 -20.83 -10.27
C ILE A 6 -11.83 -19.75 -9.23
N HIS A 7 -10.73 -19.04 -9.48
CA HIS A 7 -10.39 -17.85 -8.72
C HIS A 7 -11.36 -16.73 -9.13
N ASN A 8 -12.40 -16.53 -8.32
CA ASN A 8 -13.35 -15.44 -8.48
C ASN A 8 -12.65 -14.12 -8.09
N HIS A 9 -11.89 -13.55 -9.03
CA HIS A 9 -11.43 -12.17 -8.91
C HIS A 9 -12.65 -11.28 -9.05
N ALA A 10 -13.15 -10.73 -7.94
CA ALA A 10 -14.15 -9.68 -7.98
C ALA A 10 -13.58 -8.51 -8.80
N THR A 11 -13.97 -8.43 -10.07
CA THR A 11 -13.50 -7.41 -11.04
C THR A 11 -14.17 -6.06 -10.85
N ASP A 12 -14.98 -5.91 -9.80
CA ASP A 12 -15.86 -4.74 -9.56
C ASP A 12 -15.50 -3.97 -8.27
N VAL A 13 -14.25 -4.06 -7.81
CA VAL A 13 -13.76 -3.30 -6.65
C VAL A 13 -13.21 -1.95 -7.13
N SER A 14 -13.72 -0.85 -6.57
CA SER A 14 -13.29 0.51 -6.94
C SER A 14 -11.77 0.69 -6.78
N PRO A 15 -11.12 1.53 -7.60
CA PRO A 15 -9.69 1.84 -7.47
C PRO A 15 -9.30 2.29 -6.05
N GLU A 16 -10.15 3.09 -5.39
CA GLU A 16 -9.95 3.54 -4.01
C GLU A 16 -9.91 2.37 -3.03
N ASN A 17 -10.84 1.42 -3.13
CA ASN A 17 -10.84 0.25 -2.25
C ASN A 17 -9.61 -0.63 -2.49
N ARG A 18 -9.22 -0.83 -3.75
CA ARG A 18 -7.97 -1.55 -4.09
C ARG A 18 -6.74 -0.84 -3.51
N MET A 19 -6.68 0.48 -3.59
CA MET A 19 -5.60 1.29 -3.04
C MET A 19 -5.53 1.18 -1.51
N ARG A 20 -6.69 1.27 -0.84
CA ARG A 20 -6.79 1.13 0.62
C ARG A 20 -6.26 -0.22 1.07
N THR A 21 -6.72 -1.31 0.45
CA THR A 21 -6.25 -2.67 0.80
C THR A 21 -4.76 -2.84 0.55
N LEU A 22 -4.22 -2.30 -0.55
CA LEU A 22 -2.78 -2.34 -0.81
C LEU A 22 -1.99 -1.62 0.30
N LEU A 23 -2.43 -0.42 0.70
CA LEU A 23 -1.78 0.34 1.78
C LEU A 23 -1.90 -0.35 3.14
N GLU A 24 -2.99 -1.06 3.43
CA GLU A 24 -3.11 -1.86 4.66
C GLU A 24 -2.07 -2.99 4.71
N VAL A 25 -1.84 -3.67 3.59
CA VAL A 25 -0.81 -4.71 3.48
C VAL A 25 0.58 -4.13 3.66
N ILE A 26 0.87 -2.99 3.02
CA ILE A 26 2.15 -2.28 3.17
C ILE A 26 2.33 -1.83 4.62
N SER A 27 1.33 -1.21 5.24
CA SER A 27 1.40 -0.73 6.62
C SER A 27 1.67 -1.87 7.60
N SER A 28 0.99 -3.01 7.45
CA SER A 28 1.19 -4.17 8.32
C SER A 28 2.65 -4.64 8.32
N TYR A 29 3.30 -4.62 7.15
CA TYR A 29 4.72 -4.98 7.05
C TYR A 29 5.64 -3.88 7.61
N ILE A 30 5.35 -2.58 7.40
CA ILE A 30 6.09 -1.49 8.06
C ILE A 30 5.98 -1.63 9.59
N GLU A 31 4.78 -1.90 10.10
CA GLU A 31 4.52 -2.04 11.52
C GLU A 31 5.32 -3.20 12.11
N GLN A 32 5.30 -4.35 11.44
CA GLN A 32 5.98 -5.55 11.89
C GLN A 32 7.51 -5.43 11.89
N TYR A 33 8.10 -4.82 10.86
CA TYR A 33 9.56 -4.84 10.66
C TYR A 33 10.27 -3.53 10.98
N HIS A 34 9.55 -2.41 10.96
CA HIS A 34 10.11 -1.08 11.14
C HIS A 34 9.45 -0.28 12.26
N GLY A 35 8.34 -0.76 12.85
CA GLY A 35 7.63 -0.10 13.95
C GLY A 35 6.96 1.24 13.56
N GLY A 36 6.81 1.48 12.26
CA GLY A 36 6.10 2.64 11.70
C GLY A 36 4.81 2.19 11.01
N TRP A 37 4.07 3.14 10.44
CA TRP A 37 2.87 2.82 9.67
C TRP A 37 2.66 3.83 8.55
N VAL A 38 1.84 3.45 7.57
CA VAL A 38 1.37 4.33 6.50
C VAL A 38 -0.14 4.22 6.37
N ARG A 39 -0.83 5.34 6.20
CA ARG A 39 -2.29 5.38 6.06
C ARG A 39 -2.70 6.22 4.86
N LEU A 40 -3.71 5.74 4.14
CA LEU A 40 -4.39 6.49 3.09
C LEU A 40 -5.07 7.73 3.70
N ILE A 41 -4.75 8.91 3.18
CA ILE A 41 -5.47 10.15 3.49
C ILE A 41 -6.49 10.45 2.39
N ASP A 42 -6.08 10.34 1.13
CA ASP A 42 -6.88 10.68 -0.03
C ASP A 42 -6.31 10.02 -1.29
N PHE A 43 -7.18 9.71 -2.25
CA PHE A 43 -6.79 9.23 -3.57
C PHE A 43 -7.83 9.64 -4.61
N ASP A 44 -7.43 10.52 -5.53
CA ASP A 44 -8.33 11.07 -6.56
C ASP A 44 -8.28 10.30 -7.90
N GLY A 45 -7.51 9.20 -7.95
CA GLY A 45 -7.26 8.42 -9.16
C GLY A 45 -5.91 8.70 -9.81
N GLU A 46 -5.27 9.82 -9.49
CA GLU A 46 -3.96 10.21 -10.02
C GLU A 46 -2.95 10.48 -8.89
N VAL A 47 -3.39 11.20 -7.86
CA VAL A 47 -2.57 11.60 -6.71
C VAL A 47 -2.98 10.81 -5.47
N LEU A 48 -2.03 10.00 -4.98
CA LEU A 48 -2.15 9.32 -3.70
C LEU A 48 -1.55 10.19 -2.59
N LYS A 49 -2.37 10.56 -1.60
CA LYS A 49 -1.92 11.22 -0.37
C LYS A 49 -1.92 10.23 0.78
N VAL A 50 -0.78 10.15 1.46
CA VAL A 50 -0.57 9.28 2.62
C VAL A 50 -0.03 10.05 3.81
N GLU A 51 -0.36 9.57 5.01
CA GLU A 51 0.29 9.98 6.25
C GLU A 51 1.17 8.82 6.74
N MET A 52 2.35 9.16 7.26
CA MET A 52 3.22 8.21 7.93
C MET A 52 3.32 8.50 9.43
N GLY A 53 3.39 7.45 10.23
CA GLY A 53 3.50 7.56 11.68
C GLY A 53 4.33 6.46 12.33
N GLY A 54 4.29 6.42 13.67
CA GLY A 54 5.13 5.53 14.47
C GLY A 54 6.61 5.87 14.32
N ALA A 55 7.46 4.85 14.22
CA ALA A 55 8.91 5.00 14.03
C ALA A 55 9.30 5.73 12.74
N CYS A 56 8.38 5.92 11.78
CA CYS A 56 8.63 6.74 10.60
C CYS A 56 8.76 8.24 10.96
N LYS A 57 8.14 8.71 12.04
CA LYS A 57 8.22 10.12 12.46
C LYS A 57 9.63 10.43 12.97
N GLY A 58 10.38 11.22 12.21
CA GLY A 58 11.74 11.64 12.56
C GLY A 58 12.85 10.65 12.17
N CYS A 59 12.53 9.59 11.43
CA CYS A 59 13.53 8.67 10.91
C CYS A 59 14.20 9.24 9.65
N HIS A 60 15.52 9.38 9.65
CA HIS A 60 16.26 9.90 8.48
C HIS A 60 16.16 9.00 7.24
N LEU A 61 15.73 7.74 7.39
CA LEU A 61 15.50 6.80 6.29
C LEU A 61 14.06 6.83 5.76
N SER A 62 13.13 7.54 6.42
CA SER A 62 11.70 7.47 6.08
C SER A 62 11.43 7.89 4.63
N GLU A 63 12.18 8.87 4.11
CA GLU A 63 12.04 9.30 2.71
C GLU A 63 12.45 8.22 1.72
N VAL A 64 13.52 7.48 2.02
CA VAL A 64 14.00 6.37 1.18
C VAL A 64 13.01 5.20 1.23
N THR A 65 12.50 4.84 2.41
CA THR A 65 11.47 3.80 2.54
C THR A 65 10.18 4.19 1.82
N LEU A 66 9.75 5.45 1.94
CA LEU A 66 8.56 5.97 1.26
C LEU A 66 8.72 5.85 -0.27
N ARG A 67 9.78 6.41 -0.85
CA ARG A 67 9.97 6.41 -2.30
C ARG A 67 10.35 5.05 -2.87
N GLY A 68 11.27 4.36 -2.20
CA GLY A 68 11.83 3.10 -2.70
C GLY A 68 10.86 1.94 -2.58
N TRP A 69 10.03 1.92 -1.53
CA TRP A 69 9.15 0.80 -1.28
C TRP A 69 7.67 1.15 -1.38
N VAL A 70 7.16 2.13 -0.62
CA VAL A 70 5.72 2.45 -0.66
C VAL A 70 5.30 2.94 -2.05
N GLU A 71 5.95 3.97 -2.57
CA GLU A 71 5.69 4.51 -3.91
C GLU A 71 6.00 3.48 -5.00
N GLY A 72 7.13 2.78 -4.87
CA GLY A 72 7.53 1.73 -5.82
C GLY A 72 6.49 0.61 -5.93
N THR A 73 6.00 0.10 -4.79
CA THR A 73 4.96 -0.94 -4.76
C THR A 73 3.63 -0.42 -5.27
N VAL A 74 3.19 0.78 -4.88
CA VAL A 74 1.94 1.36 -5.40
C VAL A 74 1.96 1.44 -6.92
N ARG A 75 3.04 1.97 -7.52
CA ARG A 75 3.17 2.10 -8.98
C ARG A 75 3.20 0.77 -9.73
N GLN A 76 3.61 -0.32 -9.09
CA GLN A 76 3.54 -1.66 -9.70
C GLN A 76 2.10 -2.13 -9.92
N PHE A 77 1.17 -1.73 -9.05
CA PHE A 77 -0.24 -2.13 -9.12
C PHE A 77 -1.17 -1.04 -9.70
N PHE A 78 -0.70 0.21 -9.72
CA PHE A 78 -1.39 1.40 -10.21
C PHE A 78 -0.42 2.24 -11.07
N PRO A 79 -0.21 1.86 -12.34
CA PRO A 79 0.71 2.55 -13.26
C PRO A 79 0.18 3.91 -13.73
#